data_AF-A0A2V9DAP6-F1
#
_entry.id   AF-A0A2V9DAP6-F1
#
_cell.length_a   1.000
_cell.length_b   1.000
_cell.length_c   1.000
_cell.angle_alpha   90.00
_cell.angle_beta   90.00
_cell.angle_gamma   90.00
#
_symmetry.space_group_name_H-M   'P 1'
#
loop_
_entity.id
_entity.type
_entity.pdbx_description
1 polymer ?
#
loop_
_entity_poly.entity_id
_entity_poly.type
_entity_poly.pdbx_seq_one_letter_code
_entity_poly.pdbx_strand_id
1 'polypeptide(L)'
;MKGKWIARLTQVNKELLLIFSIVASAALVNFFVEGQRLVLTFYNLPTLFAVYYFGRRRAVQAAVATILFVIWVNVMHPTLFNHGPVPVEDLLGWSDLSIWAGFLVIFAYATGTLHEHSEERMRELRETYFGVLQILSQMISNDKFTQNHSYRVSIYATQIALELGMGDDQVEDVRAAALLHDVGKLEISREVLYKAARLTDDEMKEIKTHVERGVEMLSPVGG
;
A
#
# COMPACT_ATOMS: atom_id res chain seq x y z
N MET A 1 -20.67 -2.58 -14.13
CA MET A 1 -21.28 -1.50 -13.32
C MET A 1 -20.84 -1.44 -11.85
N LYS A 2 -20.27 -2.49 -11.24
CA LYS A 2 -19.87 -2.50 -9.82
C LYS A 2 -18.57 -1.74 -9.47
N GLY A 3 -17.68 -1.48 -10.44
CA GLY A 3 -16.38 -0.81 -10.19
C GLY A 3 -16.42 0.73 -10.06
N LYS A 4 -17.41 1.41 -10.66
CA LYS A 4 -17.47 2.88 -10.65
C LYS A 4 -17.79 3.50 -9.29
N TRP A 5 -18.44 2.75 -8.39
CA TRP A 5 -18.80 3.23 -7.06
C TRP A 5 -17.61 3.17 -6.09
N ILE A 6 -16.79 2.12 -6.17
CA ILE A 6 -15.56 1.99 -5.36
C ILE A 6 -14.54 3.05 -5.78
N ALA A 7 -14.40 3.30 -7.09
CA ALA A 7 -13.53 4.36 -7.62
C ALA A 7 -14.01 5.79 -7.28
N ARG A 8 -15.31 5.99 -6.99
CA ARG A 8 -15.83 7.27 -6.48
C ARG A 8 -15.66 7.41 -4.98
N LEU A 9 -15.72 6.30 -4.22
CA LEU A 9 -15.43 6.29 -2.79
C LEU A 9 -13.97 6.63 -2.50
N THR A 10 -13.04 6.26 -3.37
CA THR A 10 -11.63 6.68 -3.26
C THR A 10 -11.41 8.17 -3.59
N GLN A 11 -12.37 8.83 -4.25
CA GLN A 11 -12.37 10.30 -4.44
C GLN A 11 -12.98 11.06 -3.25
N VAL A 12 -13.62 10.37 -2.30
CA VAL A 12 -14.14 11.01 -1.09
C VAL A 12 -12.96 11.35 -0.18
N ASN A 13 -12.95 12.57 0.37
CA ASN A 13 -11.92 12.99 1.32
C ASN A 13 -11.83 11.97 2.47
N LYS A 14 -10.66 11.35 2.64
CA LYS A 14 -10.41 10.35 3.68
C LYS A 14 -10.77 10.85 5.08
N GLU A 15 -10.71 12.17 5.32
CA GLU A 15 -11.11 12.80 6.58
C GLU A 15 -12.63 12.75 6.78
N LEU A 16 -13.43 12.90 5.71
CA LEU A 16 -14.88 12.72 5.76
C LEU A 16 -15.24 11.26 6.05
N LEU A 17 -14.48 10.30 5.50
CA LEU A 17 -14.67 8.88 5.80
C LEU A 17 -14.32 8.56 7.26
N LEU A 18 -13.29 9.19 7.82
CA LEU A 18 -12.97 9.06 9.25
C LEU A 18 -14.11 9.60 10.11
N ILE A 19 -14.59 10.82 9.84
CA ILE A 19 -15.73 11.41 10.58
C ILE A 19 -16.97 10.53 10.44
N PHE A 20 -17.25 10.05 9.23
CA PHE A 20 -18.35 9.12 8.98
C PHE A 20 -18.19 7.83 9.79
N SER A 21 -16.99 7.26 9.90
CA SER A 21 -16.77 6.06 10.71
C SER A 21 -17.07 6.31 12.19
N ILE A 22 -16.73 7.49 12.73
CA ILE A 22 -17.05 7.89 14.12
C ILE A 22 -18.57 7.95 14.30
N VAL A 23 -19.26 8.65 13.40
CA VAL A 23 -20.71 8.83 13.45
C VAL A 23 -21.45 7.50 13.25
N ALA A 24 -21.00 6.67 12.33
CA ALA A 24 -21.59 5.37 12.05
C ALA A 24 -21.41 4.41 13.25
N SER A 25 -20.24 4.39 13.88
CA SER A 25 -20.03 3.65 15.12
C SER A 25 -21.00 4.11 16.22
N ALA A 26 -21.14 5.43 16.42
CA ALA A 26 -22.05 5.97 17.42
C ALA A 26 -23.53 5.63 17.12
N ALA A 27 -23.96 5.72 15.87
CA ALA A 27 -25.33 5.40 15.45
C ALA A 27 -25.65 3.91 15.60
N LEU A 28 -24.71 3.03 15.24
CA LEU A 28 -24.86 1.58 15.35
C LEU A 28 -24.98 1.17 16.82
N VAL A 29 -24.19 1.78 17.70
CA VAL A 29 -24.27 1.60 19.15
C VAL A 29 -25.63 2.02 19.71
N ASN A 30 -26.15 3.17 19.29
CA ASN A 30 -27.42 3.70 19.79
C ASN A 30 -28.64 2.89 19.30
N PHE A 31 -28.55 2.24 18.13
CA PHE A 31 -29.69 1.54 17.52
C PHE A 31 -29.76 0.05 17.85
N PHE A 32 -28.63 -0.64 18.05
CA PHE A 32 -28.60 -2.11 18.00
C PHE A 32 -28.33 -2.84 19.32
N VAL A 33 -27.95 -2.17 20.42
CA VAL A 33 -27.25 -2.89 21.50
C VAL A 33 -27.97 -2.83 22.85
N GLU A 34 -28.62 -3.94 23.22
CA GLU A 34 -29.00 -4.30 24.61
C GLU A 34 -27.80 -4.89 25.42
N GLY A 35 -26.65 -5.15 24.77
CA GLY A 35 -25.44 -5.74 25.37
C GLY A 35 -24.31 -4.74 25.66
N GLN A 36 -24.28 -4.20 26.87
CA GLN A 36 -23.52 -2.99 27.26
C GLN A 36 -21.99 -3.03 27.12
N ARG A 37 -21.33 -4.21 27.21
CA ARG A 37 -19.86 -4.30 27.17
C ARG A 37 -19.25 -4.46 25.78
N LEU A 38 -20.00 -5.03 24.81
CA LEU A 38 -19.53 -5.20 23.43
C LEU A 38 -19.55 -3.89 22.62
N VAL A 39 -20.30 -2.90 23.10
CA VAL A 39 -20.40 -1.55 22.56
C VAL A 39 -19.03 -0.87 22.43
N LEU A 40 -18.16 -1.01 23.45
CA LEU A 40 -16.85 -0.37 23.49
C LEU A 40 -15.94 -0.80 22.33
N THR A 41 -16.12 -2.02 21.81
CA THR A 41 -15.32 -2.53 20.71
C THR A 41 -15.61 -1.80 19.38
N PHE A 42 -16.84 -1.35 19.15
CA PHE A 42 -17.21 -0.61 17.92
C PHE A 42 -16.61 0.80 17.87
N TYR A 43 -16.29 1.37 19.03
CA TYR A 43 -15.57 2.63 19.13
C TYR A 43 -14.10 2.51 18.70
N ASN A 44 -13.57 1.30 18.50
CA ASN A 44 -12.22 1.12 17.97
C ASN A 44 -12.14 1.35 16.45
N LEU A 45 -13.27 1.30 15.73
CA LEU A 45 -13.31 1.36 14.26
C LEU A 45 -12.71 2.66 13.67
N PRO A 46 -12.98 3.86 14.22
CA PRO A 46 -12.34 5.08 13.74
C PRO A 46 -10.83 5.08 13.90
N THR A 47 -10.34 4.54 15.02
CA THR A 47 -8.91 4.40 15.29
C THR A 47 -8.27 3.41 14.30
N LEU A 48 -8.90 2.27 14.05
CA LEU A 48 -8.45 1.30 13.05
C LEU A 48 -8.42 1.90 11.63
N PHE A 49 -9.47 2.64 11.27
CA PHE A 49 -9.52 3.37 10.01
C PHE A 49 -8.36 4.39 9.92
N ALA A 50 -8.10 5.11 11.01
CA ALA A 50 -7.01 6.08 11.06
C ALA A 50 -5.63 5.44 10.92
N VAL A 51 -5.40 4.28 11.55
CA VAL A 51 -4.17 3.48 11.40
C VAL A 51 -3.96 3.10 9.94
N TYR A 52 -4.99 2.56 9.30
CA TYR A 52 -4.88 2.02 7.94
C TYR A 52 -4.63 3.10 6.88
N TYR A 53 -5.19 4.30 7.04
CA TYR A 53 -5.14 5.33 5.99
C TYR A 53 -4.16 6.49 6.23
N PHE A 54 -3.75 6.73 7.48
CA PHE A 54 -3.08 7.98 7.85
C PHE A 54 -1.85 7.82 8.75
N GLY A 55 -1.49 6.59 9.12
CA GLY A 55 -0.32 6.33 9.97
C GLY A 55 -0.49 6.77 11.42
N ARG A 56 0.62 6.80 12.15
CA ARG A 56 0.66 6.86 13.62
C ARG A 56 0.09 8.15 14.19
N ARG A 57 0.49 9.31 13.66
CA ARG A 57 0.11 10.60 14.26
C ARG A 57 -1.41 10.78 14.25
N ARG A 58 -2.06 10.49 13.12
CA ARG A 58 -3.52 10.61 12.99
C ARG A 58 -4.25 9.47 13.70
N ALA A 59 -3.68 8.26 13.76
CA ALA A 59 -4.21 7.16 14.56
C ALA A 59 -4.30 7.51 16.05
N VAL A 60 -3.25 8.09 16.62
CA VAL A 60 -3.25 8.52 18.04
C VAL A 60 -4.26 9.65 18.26
N GLN A 61 -4.35 10.62 17.35
CA GLN A 61 -5.36 11.68 17.44
C GLN A 61 -6.80 11.11 17.39
N ALA A 62 -7.06 10.14 16.52
CA ALA A 62 -8.35 9.45 16.44
C ALA A 62 -8.66 8.65 17.71
N ALA A 63 -7.65 7.98 18.29
CA ALA A 63 -7.80 7.28 19.58
C ALA A 63 -8.19 8.25 20.69
N VAL A 64 -7.47 9.38 20.82
CA VAL A 64 -7.78 10.42 21.82
C VAL A 64 -9.18 11.01 21.60
N ALA A 65 -9.55 11.33 20.36
CA ALA A 65 -10.88 11.84 20.04
C ALA A 65 -11.99 10.84 20.39
N THR A 66 -11.75 9.55 20.10
CA THR A 66 -12.66 8.46 20.46
C THR A 66 -12.81 8.33 21.97
N ILE A 67 -11.71 8.40 22.73
CA ILE A 67 -11.75 8.34 24.19
C ILE A 67 -12.55 9.51 24.76
N LEU A 68 -12.30 10.74 24.30
CA LEU A 68 -13.05 11.93 24.71
C LEU A 68 -14.55 11.78 24.38
N PHE A 69 -14.86 11.24 23.20
CA PHE A 69 -16.24 10.98 22.80
C PHE A 69 -16.92 9.95 23.71
N VAL A 70 -16.26 8.82 24.00
CA VAL A 70 -16.81 7.78 24.87
C VAL A 70 -16.98 8.28 26.30
N ILE A 71 -16.04 9.06 26.84
CA ILE A 71 -16.17 9.71 28.15
C ILE A 71 -17.40 10.63 28.15
N TRP A 72 -17.57 11.44 27.11
CA TRP A 72 -18.73 12.33 26.99
C TRP A 72 -20.05 11.54 26.93
N VAL A 73 -20.12 10.47 26.13
CA VAL A 73 -21.29 9.59 26.07
C VAL A 73 -21.58 8.93 27.43
N ASN A 74 -20.54 8.49 28.15
CA ASN A 74 -20.68 7.89 29.48
C ASN A 74 -21.25 8.89 30.50
N VAL A 75 -20.84 10.15 30.47
CA VAL A 75 -21.38 11.22 31.34
C VAL A 75 -22.83 11.56 30.99
N MET A 76 -23.17 11.63 29.70
CA MET A 76 -24.52 11.98 29.25
C MET A 76 -25.52 10.82 29.41
N HIS A 77 -25.05 9.58 29.30
CA HIS A 77 -25.85 8.37 29.42
C HIS A 77 -25.13 7.33 30.29
N PRO A 78 -25.12 7.50 31.62
CA PRO A 78 -24.42 6.60 32.54
C PRO A 78 -24.89 5.14 32.46
N THR A 79 -26.14 4.95 32.06
CA THR A 79 -26.79 3.63 31.94
C THR A 79 -26.25 2.79 30.79
N LEU A 80 -25.56 3.38 29.79
CA LEU A 80 -25.04 2.65 28.63
C LEU A 80 -23.88 1.70 28.96
N PHE A 81 -23.07 2.04 29.97
CA PHE A 81 -21.85 1.30 30.30
C PHE A 81 -21.86 0.74 31.73
N ASN A 82 -22.86 1.06 32.55
CA ASN A 82 -22.84 0.84 34.01
C ASN A 82 -23.88 -0.18 34.53
N HIS A 83 -24.33 -1.17 33.74
CA HIS A 83 -25.20 -2.25 34.23
C HIS A 83 -24.53 -3.63 34.06
N GLY A 84 -23.67 -3.97 35.02
CA GLY A 84 -23.46 -5.37 35.39
C GLY A 84 -24.60 -5.84 36.31
N PRO A 85 -24.87 -7.16 36.42
CA PRO A 85 -25.90 -7.71 37.31
C PRO A 85 -25.63 -7.52 38.82
N VAL A 86 -24.56 -6.80 39.18
CA VAL A 86 -24.15 -6.52 40.55
C VAL A 86 -24.07 -5.00 40.72
N PRO A 87 -24.75 -4.39 41.70
CA PRO A 87 -24.62 -2.97 42.01
C PRO A 87 -23.28 -2.79 42.72
N VAL A 88 -22.21 -2.67 41.95
CA VAL A 88 -20.90 -2.28 42.49
C VAL A 88 -20.69 -0.82 42.13
N GLU A 89 -20.29 -0.05 43.13
CA GLU A 89 -20.04 1.39 43.08
C GLU A 89 -19.29 1.82 41.80
N ASP A 90 -19.61 3.02 41.30
CA ASP A 90 -19.11 3.65 40.06
C ASP A 90 -17.60 3.51 39.80
N LEU A 91 -16.79 3.24 40.83
CA LEU A 91 -15.36 2.98 40.75
C LEU A 91 -14.96 1.86 39.77
N LEU A 92 -15.75 0.78 39.62
CA LEU A 92 -15.41 -0.31 38.70
C LEU A 92 -15.69 0.04 37.21
N GLY A 93 -16.65 0.92 36.94
CA GLY A 93 -16.96 1.37 35.56
C GLY A 93 -15.87 2.28 34.99
N TRP A 94 -15.35 3.20 35.80
CA TRP A 94 -14.24 4.08 35.42
C TRP A 94 -12.92 3.33 35.25
N SER A 95 -12.68 2.25 36.02
CA SER A 95 -11.49 1.41 35.83
C SER A 95 -11.52 0.67 34.49
N ASP A 96 -12.67 0.10 34.10
CA ASP A 96 -12.83 -0.60 32.81
C ASP A 96 -12.62 0.38 31.64
N LEU A 97 -13.18 1.59 31.73
CA LEU A 97 -12.98 2.65 30.73
C LEU A 97 -11.51 3.10 30.63
N SER A 98 -10.83 3.23 31.78
CA SER A 98 -9.43 3.63 31.82
C SER A 98 -8.50 2.59 31.20
N ILE A 99 -8.75 1.31 31.49
CA ILE A 99 -8.00 0.18 30.90
C ILE A 99 -8.22 0.14 29.38
N TRP A 100 -9.48 0.28 28.93
CA TRP A 100 -9.80 0.34 27.51
C TRP A 100 -9.14 1.53 26.81
N ALA A 101 -9.21 2.73 27.40
CA ALA A 101 -8.59 3.94 26.85
C ALA A 101 -7.07 3.80 26.74
N GLY A 102 -6.41 3.27 27.78
CA GLY A 102 -4.98 2.98 27.78
C GLY A 102 -4.60 1.99 26.69
N PHE A 103 -5.36 0.89 26.59
CA PHE A 103 -5.17 -0.10 25.52
C PHE A 103 -5.35 0.51 24.13
N LEU A 104 -6.37 1.34 23.92
CA LEU A 104 -6.64 1.97 22.62
C LEU A 104 -5.50 2.89 22.16
N VAL A 105 -4.91 3.67 23.07
CA VAL A 105 -3.77 4.54 22.74
C VAL A 105 -2.53 3.71 22.41
N ILE A 106 -2.21 2.70 23.23
CA ILE A 106 -1.06 1.81 22.99
C ILE A 106 -1.24 1.08 21.66
N PHE A 107 -2.45 0.55 21.41
CA PHE A 107 -2.80 -0.13 20.18
C PHE A 107 -2.67 0.80 18.97
N ALA A 108 -3.24 2.01 19.02
CA ALA A 108 -3.14 3.01 17.95
C ALA A 108 -1.68 3.41 17.65
N TYR A 109 -0.88 3.60 18.70
CA TYR A 109 0.53 3.92 18.56
C TYR A 109 1.31 2.75 17.94
N ALA A 110 1.18 1.54 18.50
CA ALA A 110 1.92 0.37 18.06
C ALA A 110 1.54 -0.09 16.66
N THR A 111 0.24 -0.13 16.33
CA THR A 111 -0.20 -0.47 14.98
C THR A 111 0.11 0.64 13.98
N GLY A 112 0.02 1.90 14.40
CA GLY A 112 0.43 3.05 13.61
C GLY A 112 1.93 3.04 13.27
N THR A 113 2.83 2.77 14.23
CA THR A 113 4.27 2.61 13.96
C THR A 113 4.53 1.42 13.05
N LEU A 114 3.87 0.29 13.27
CA LEU A 114 4.04 -0.90 12.45
C LEU A 114 3.61 -0.66 11.00
N HIS A 115 2.51 0.06 10.80
CA HIS A 115 2.05 0.45 9.47
C HIS A 115 3.07 1.38 8.78
N GLU A 116 3.55 2.43 9.48
CA GLU A 116 4.59 3.33 8.97
C GLU A 116 5.86 2.55 8.55
N HIS A 117 6.40 1.68 9.42
CA HIS A 117 7.58 0.87 9.11
C HIS A 117 7.34 -0.16 8.00
N SER A 118 6.11 -0.65 7.84
CA SER A 118 5.77 -1.57 6.74
C SER A 118 5.78 -0.83 5.41
N GLU A 119 5.17 0.35 5.35
CA GLU A 119 5.14 1.22 4.17
C GLU A 119 6.55 1.68 3.78
N GLU A 120 7.38 2.07 4.76
CA GLU A 120 8.77 2.45 4.53
C GLU A 120 9.59 1.30 3.94
N ARG A 121 9.52 0.10 4.55
CA ARG A 121 10.22 -1.09 4.02
C ARG A 121 9.78 -1.47 2.62
N MET A 122 8.48 -1.35 2.32
CA MET A 122 7.96 -1.64 0.99
C MET A 122 8.49 -0.62 -0.04
N ARG A 123 8.54 0.67 0.34
CA ARG A 123 9.13 1.71 -0.49
C ARG A 123 10.62 1.46 -0.75
N GLU A 124 11.40 1.17 0.28
CA GLU A 124 12.83 0.86 0.16
C GLU A 124 13.08 -0.36 -0.73
N LEU A 125 12.28 -1.42 -0.59
CA LEU A 125 12.37 -2.61 -1.43
C LEU A 125 12.09 -2.26 -2.90
N ARG A 126 11.05 -1.46 -3.16
CA ARG A 126 10.69 -1.01 -4.51
C ARG A 126 11.77 -0.13 -5.12
N GLU A 127 12.32 0.82 -4.35
CA GLU A 127 13.40 1.69 -4.80
C GLU A 127 14.68 0.89 -5.09
N THR A 128 15.01 -0.07 -4.24
CA THR A 128 16.17 -0.96 -4.44
C THR A 128 15.97 -1.85 -5.67
N TYR A 129 14.79 -2.45 -5.82
CA TYR A 129 14.43 -3.24 -6.99
C TYR A 129 14.56 -2.41 -8.27
N PHE A 130 14.00 -1.20 -8.27
CA PHE A 130 14.10 -0.29 -9.41
C PHE A 130 15.57 0.10 -9.70
N GLY A 131 16.35 0.40 -8.66
CA GLY A 131 17.78 0.69 -8.78
C GLY A 131 18.57 -0.45 -9.40
N VAL A 132 18.31 -1.70 -8.98
CA VAL A 132 18.93 -2.90 -9.56
C VAL A 132 18.55 -3.05 -11.03
N LEU A 133 17.27 -2.91 -11.39
CA LEU A 133 16.83 -2.96 -12.79
C LEU A 133 17.50 -1.87 -13.64
N GLN A 134 17.65 -0.66 -13.08
CA GLN A 134 18.30 0.44 -13.78
C GLN A 134 19.80 0.15 -13.98
N ILE A 135 20.50 -0.40 -12.99
CA ILE A 135 21.91 -0.82 -13.14
C ILE A 135 22.05 -1.91 -14.19
N LEU A 136 21.16 -2.91 -14.21
CA LEU A 136 21.14 -3.96 -15.24
C LEU A 136 20.91 -3.37 -16.63
N SER A 137 19.92 -2.49 -16.76
CA SER A 137 19.64 -1.75 -18.00
C SER A 137 20.84 -0.93 -18.47
N GLN A 138 21.56 -0.30 -17.55
CA GLN A 138 22.79 0.46 -17.82
C GLN A 138 23.92 -0.44 -18.32
N MET A 139 24.08 -1.64 -17.77
CA MET A 139 25.11 -2.59 -18.21
C MET A 139 24.84 -3.12 -19.62
N ILE A 140 23.56 -3.31 -19.97
CA ILE A 140 23.13 -3.68 -21.33
C ILE A 140 23.42 -2.54 -22.31
N SER A 141 23.14 -1.29 -21.88
CA SER A 141 23.33 -0.07 -22.67
C SER A 141 24.75 0.49 -22.53
N ASN A 142 25.71 -0.10 -23.24
CA ASN A 142 27.13 0.33 -23.24
C ASN A 142 27.42 1.67 -23.95
N ASP A 143 26.39 2.39 -24.40
CA ASP A 143 26.56 3.69 -25.04
C ASP A 143 26.60 4.79 -23.98
N LYS A 144 27.73 5.51 -23.89
CA LYS A 144 27.93 6.65 -22.98
C LYS A 144 26.92 7.77 -23.22
N PHE A 145 26.16 7.73 -24.32
CA PHE A 145 25.07 8.65 -24.65
C PHE A 145 23.64 8.12 -24.37
N THR A 146 23.45 6.84 -24.01
CA THR A 146 22.11 6.24 -23.83
C THR A 146 21.77 5.83 -22.41
N GLN A 147 22.16 6.62 -21.40
CA GLN A 147 21.74 6.47 -20.00
C GLN A 147 20.21 6.44 -19.75
N ASN A 148 19.39 6.41 -20.81
CA ASN A 148 17.99 6.75 -20.72
C ASN A 148 17.11 6.10 -21.81
N HIS A 149 17.57 5.11 -22.60
CA HIS A 149 16.70 4.47 -23.61
C HIS A 149 15.66 3.56 -22.94
N SER A 150 16.08 2.46 -22.31
CA SER A 150 15.13 1.51 -21.71
C SER A 150 14.32 2.15 -20.57
N TYR A 151 14.89 3.13 -19.85
CA TYR A 151 14.14 3.94 -18.89
C TYR A 151 13.02 4.76 -19.54
N ARG A 152 13.28 5.44 -20.66
CA ARG A 152 12.21 6.15 -21.40
C ARG A 152 11.17 5.18 -21.95
N VAL A 153 11.61 4.04 -22.51
CA VAL A 153 10.72 3.01 -23.01
C VAL A 153 9.81 2.50 -21.89
N SER A 154 10.34 2.27 -20.69
CA SER A 154 9.53 1.83 -19.55
C SER A 154 8.53 2.89 -19.11
N ILE A 155 8.91 4.17 -19.07
CA ILE A 155 7.95 5.25 -18.81
C ILE A 155 6.80 5.24 -19.82
N TYR A 156 7.11 5.18 -21.12
CA TYR A 156 6.07 5.19 -22.15
C TYR A 156 5.19 3.94 -22.09
N ALA A 157 5.79 2.76 -21.89
CA ALA A 157 5.06 1.50 -21.76
C ALA A 157 4.12 1.50 -20.54
N THR A 158 4.57 2.00 -19.39
CA THR A 158 3.73 2.18 -18.20
C THR A 158 2.55 3.12 -18.48
N GLN A 159 2.77 4.26 -19.11
CA GLN A 159 1.67 5.20 -19.43
C GLN A 159 0.65 4.58 -20.38
N ILE A 160 1.10 3.84 -21.39
CA ILE A 160 0.23 3.10 -22.29
C ILE A 160 -0.58 2.03 -21.52
N ALA A 161 0.06 1.26 -20.65
CA ALA A 161 -0.60 0.24 -19.84
C ALA A 161 -1.68 0.83 -18.92
N LEU A 162 -1.41 1.99 -18.30
CA LEU A 162 -2.37 2.72 -17.48
C LEU A 162 -3.58 3.18 -18.29
N GLU A 163 -3.37 3.76 -19.48
CA GLU A 163 -4.45 4.19 -20.37
C GLU A 163 -5.28 3.03 -20.92
N LEU A 164 -4.68 1.84 -21.04
CA LEU A 164 -5.39 0.61 -21.37
C LEU A 164 -6.21 0.04 -20.20
N GLY A 165 -6.11 0.63 -19.01
CA GLY A 165 -6.84 0.20 -17.81
C GLY A 165 -6.32 -1.12 -17.22
N MET A 166 -5.03 -1.42 -17.42
CA MET A 166 -4.39 -2.58 -16.79
C MET A 166 -4.29 -2.41 -15.27
N GLY A 167 -4.28 -3.52 -14.53
CA GLY A 167 -4.12 -3.48 -13.07
C GLY A 167 -2.70 -3.09 -12.66
N ASP A 168 -2.53 -2.60 -11.43
CA ASP A 168 -1.24 -2.10 -10.92
C ASP A 168 -0.10 -3.13 -11.05
N ASP A 169 -0.38 -4.40 -10.74
CA ASP A 169 0.59 -5.50 -10.87
C ASP A 169 1.04 -5.66 -12.33
N GLN A 170 0.09 -5.66 -13.27
CA GLN A 170 0.39 -5.79 -14.70
C GLN A 170 1.14 -4.57 -15.26
N VAL A 171 0.86 -3.38 -14.74
CA VAL A 171 1.56 -2.16 -15.11
C VAL A 171 3.02 -2.22 -14.68
N GLU A 172 3.30 -2.78 -13.51
CA GLU A 172 4.67 -2.99 -13.03
C GLU A 172 5.38 -4.10 -13.80
N ASP A 173 4.68 -5.17 -14.21
CA ASP A 173 5.24 -6.20 -15.11
C ASP A 173 5.67 -5.59 -16.44
N VAL A 174 4.82 -4.75 -17.04
CA VAL A 174 5.13 -4.03 -18.28
C VAL A 174 6.33 -3.10 -18.10
N ARG A 175 6.40 -2.40 -16.97
CA ARG A 175 7.54 -1.52 -16.64
C ARG A 175 8.84 -2.32 -16.55
N ALA A 176 8.84 -3.44 -15.83
CA ALA A 176 10.01 -4.30 -15.65
C ALA A 176 10.44 -4.94 -16.98
N ALA A 177 9.49 -5.48 -17.76
CA ALA A 177 9.73 -6.04 -19.08
C ALA A 177 10.35 -5.00 -20.03
N ALA A 178 9.84 -3.76 -20.03
CA ALA A 178 10.40 -2.69 -20.85
C ALA A 178 11.84 -2.30 -20.46
N LEU A 179 12.16 -2.30 -19.17
CA LEU A 179 13.53 -2.05 -18.68
C LEU A 179 14.51 -3.14 -19.12
N LEU A 180 14.05 -4.39 -19.14
CA LEU A 180 14.87 -5.58 -19.39
C LEU A 180 14.74 -6.15 -20.81
N HIS A 181 13.95 -5.55 -21.70
CA HIS A 181 13.61 -6.12 -23.02
C HIS A 181 14.84 -6.50 -23.88
N ASP A 182 15.96 -5.82 -23.65
CA ASP A 182 17.21 -5.98 -24.37
C ASP A 182 18.28 -6.79 -23.60
N VAL A 183 17.95 -7.40 -22.46
CA VAL A 183 18.92 -8.07 -21.57
C VAL A 183 19.73 -9.17 -22.26
N GLY A 184 19.12 -9.91 -23.19
CA GLY A 184 19.83 -10.97 -23.91
C GLY A 184 20.93 -10.46 -24.86
N LYS A 185 21.04 -9.15 -25.09
CA LYS A 185 22.18 -8.56 -25.82
C LYS A 185 23.51 -8.79 -25.08
N LEU A 186 23.48 -9.07 -23.78
CA LEU A 186 24.67 -9.41 -22.99
C LEU A 186 25.38 -10.67 -23.48
N GLU A 187 24.67 -11.57 -24.14
CA GLU A 187 25.22 -12.83 -24.65
C GLU A 187 25.66 -12.75 -26.12
N ILE A 188 25.32 -11.66 -26.82
CA ILE A 188 25.70 -11.46 -28.24
C ILE A 188 27.17 -11.04 -28.34
N SER A 189 27.89 -11.52 -29.35
CA SER A 189 29.29 -11.14 -29.58
C SER A 189 29.44 -9.63 -29.70
N ARG A 190 30.42 -9.05 -28.99
CA ARG A 190 30.73 -7.61 -29.07
C ARG A 190 31.14 -7.18 -30.47
N GLU A 191 31.83 -8.04 -31.22
CA GLU A 191 32.24 -7.73 -32.59
C GLU A 191 31.04 -7.52 -33.51
N VAL A 192 30.00 -8.35 -33.33
CA VAL A 192 28.75 -8.26 -34.09
C VAL A 192 27.91 -7.08 -33.60
N LEU A 193 27.78 -6.91 -32.28
CA LEU A 193 26.95 -5.87 -31.66
C LEU A 193 27.45 -4.44 -31.99
N TYR A 194 28.78 -4.25 -32.10
CA TYR A 194 29.40 -2.95 -32.37
C TYR A 194 29.94 -2.81 -33.80
N LYS A 195 29.56 -3.71 -34.71
CA LYS A 195 30.01 -3.63 -36.10
C LYS A 195 29.50 -2.34 -36.75
N ALA A 196 30.42 -1.47 -37.19
CA ALA A 196 30.07 -0.23 -37.89
C ALA A 196 29.63 -0.47 -39.35
N ALA A 197 30.07 -1.57 -39.95
CA ALA A 197 29.64 -2.00 -41.28
C ALA A 197 28.29 -2.73 -41.23
N ARG A 198 27.62 -2.86 -42.39
CA ARG A 198 26.39 -3.65 -42.48
C ARG A 198 26.64 -5.08 -41.99
N LEU A 199 25.69 -5.58 -41.21
CA LEU A 199 25.67 -6.96 -40.76
C LEU A 199 25.42 -7.90 -41.95
N THR A 200 26.06 -9.05 -41.93
CA THR A 200 25.72 -10.17 -42.82
C THR A 200 24.41 -10.82 -42.37
N ASP A 201 23.83 -11.67 -43.22
CA ASP A 201 22.60 -12.38 -42.88
C ASP A 201 22.78 -13.30 -41.66
N ASP A 202 23.96 -13.90 -41.48
CA ASP A 202 24.26 -14.76 -40.35
C ASP A 202 24.52 -13.97 -39.06
N GLU A 203 25.18 -12.81 -39.15
CA GLU A 203 25.32 -11.88 -38.01
C GLU A 203 23.96 -11.33 -37.57
N MET A 204 23.06 -11.05 -38.52
CA MET A 204 21.70 -10.63 -38.21
C MET A 204 20.89 -11.75 -37.54
N LYS A 205 21.08 -13.01 -37.95
CA LYS A 205 20.48 -14.16 -37.25
C LYS A 205 21.01 -14.25 -35.82
N GLU A 206 22.31 -14.08 -35.61
CA GLU A 206 22.91 -14.05 -34.28
C GLU A 206 22.27 -12.96 -33.42
N ILE A 207 22.18 -11.71 -33.89
CA ILE A 207 21.54 -10.63 -33.14
C ILE A 207 20.12 -10.99 -32.75
N LYS A 208 19.31 -11.56 -33.64
CA LYS A 208 17.91 -11.93 -33.33
C LYS A 208 17.77 -12.93 -32.18
N THR A 209 18.81 -13.72 -31.88
CA THR A 209 18.81 -14.66 -30.74
C THR A 209 18.76 -13.96 -29.37
N HIS A 210 19.04 -12.65 -29.30
CA HIS A 210 18.96 -11.90 -28.02
C HIS A 210 17.58 -11.98 -27.35
N VAL A 211 16.51 -12.20 -28.12
CA VAL A 211 15.16 -12.37 -27.57
C VAL A 211 15.06 -13.68 -26.80
N GLU A 212 15.42 -14.80 -27.45
CA GLU A 212 15.37 -16.15 -26.85
C GLU A 212 16.32 -16.24 -25.65
N ARG A 213 17.53 -15.69 -25.78
CA ARG A 213 18.51 -15.61 -24.69
C ARG A 213 18.01 -14.75 -23.53
N GLY A 214 17.36 -13.63 -23.82
CA GLY A 214 16.71 -12.81 -22.80
C GLY A 214 15.64 -13.58 -22.03
N VAL A 215 14.83 -14.38 -22.72
CA VAL A 215 13.86 -15.28 -22.08
C VAL A 215 14.55 -16.32 -21.21
N GLU A 216 15.60 -16.98 -21.70
CA GLU A 216 16.36 -17.97 -20.92
C GLU A 216 16.97 -17.36 -19.65
N MET A 217 17.56 -16.16 -19.76
CA MET A 217 18.15 -15.43 -18.62
C MET A 217 17.12 -15.05 -17.56
N LEU A 218 15.91 -14.67 -17.97
CA LEU A 218 14.85 -14.22 -17.06
C LEU A 218 13.99 -15.36 -16.55
N SER A 219 13.93 -16.51 -17.23
CA SER A 219 13.14 -17.67 -16.84
C SER A 219 13.33 -18.18 -15.40
N PRO A 220 14.53 -18.12 -14.78
CA PRO A 220 14.73 -18.55 -13.40
C PRO A 220 14.30 -17.50 -12.38
N VAL A 221 14.14 -16.24 -12.82
CA VAL A 221 13.75 -15.11 -11.95
C VAL A 221 12.24 -15.17 -11.79
N GLY A 222 11.78 -15.70 -10.66
CA GLY A 222 10.35 -15.76 -10.33
C GLY A 222 9.75 -14.37 -10.15
N GLY A 223 8.69 -14.08 -10.90
CA GLY A 223 7.88 -12.87 -10.90
C GLY A 223 6.63 -13.13 -11.71
#